data_AF-A0A7T7C9V5-F1
#
_entry.id   AF-A0A7T7C9V5-F1
#
_cell.length_a   1.000
_cell.length_b   1.000
_cell.length_c   1.000
_cell.angle_alpha   90.00
_cell.angle_beta   90.00
_cell.angle_gamma   90.00
#
_symmetry.space_group_name_H-M   'P 1'
#
loop_
_entity.id
_entity.type
_entity.pdbx_description
1 polymer ?
#
loop_
_entity_poly.entity_id
_entity_poly.type
_entity_poly.pdbx_seq_one_letter_code
_entity_poly.pdbx_strand_id
1 'polypeptide(L)'
;MFNYDMPKSVQEKINEYERIGDDRKAAVGQHNDRAEELSAEKIKKETELKALVDEGVRNPSKLDEAKETELRRDIASLEFQITGAQDRAKRARSLDRDDQNRAAIDAIQTAKDYSDRKYRKEYPEKLQAIAEAKTAYLQTLADYHDLKEKCTDVVHEAARQTQPNKLDHVGRPYASRHPIAWNHHDSAYSDGSRYTVTTIELNNALDHGVVKQDGKRV
;
A
#
# COMPACT_ATOMS: atom_id res chain seq x y z
N MET A 1 -8.54 -1.78 4.39
CA MET A 1 -8.18 -1.57 2.98
C MET A 1 -8.03 -0.07 2.80
N PHE A 2 -6.80 0.44 2.67
CA PHE A 2 -6.59 1.87 2.49
C PHE A 2 -7.02 2.24 1.07
N ASN A 3 -8.12 3.00 0.95
CA ASN A 3 -8.59 3.52 -0.32
C ASN A 3 -7.74 4.75 -0.65
N TYR A 4 -6.53 4.53 -1.18
CA TYR A 4 -5.69 5.60 -1.66
C TYR A 4 -6.25 6.04 -3.02
N ASP A 5 -6.86 7.23 -3.05
CA ASP A 5 -7.27 7.86 -4.30
C ASP A 5 -6.01 8.23 -5.08
N MET A 6 -5.69 7.40 -6.09
CA MET A 6 -4.48 7.52 -6.89
C MET A 6 -4.63 8.69 -7.87
N PRO A 7 -3.58 9.50 -8.08
CA PRO A 7 -3.65 10.59 -9.04
C PRO A 7 -3.90 10.03 -10.45
N LYS A 8 -4.67 10.77 -11.26
CA LYS A 8 -5.06 10.35 -12.62
C LYS A 8 -3.90 9.86 -13.47
N SER A 9 -2.76 10.54 -13.42
CA SER A 9 -1.56 10.16 -14.19
C SER A 9 -1.01 8.79 -13.82
N VAL A 10 -1.12 8.37 -12.55
CA VAL A 10 -0.71 7.03 -12.11
C VAL A 10 -1.76 6.00 -12.51
N GLN A 11 -3.04 6.35 -12.38
CA GLN A 11 -4.14 5.47 -12.78
C GLN A 11 -4.09 5.15 -14.28
N GLU A 12 -3.81 6.15 -15.13
CA GLU A 12 -3.65 5.97 -16.58
C GLU A 12 -2.54 4.96 -16.91
N LYS A 13 -1.41 5.02 -16.19
CA LYS A 13 -0.29 4.08 -16.38
C LYS A 13 -0.58 2.67 -15.87
N ILE A 14 -1.36 2.54 -14.81
CA ILE A 14 -1.85 1.24 -14.36
C ILE A 14 -2.80 0.64 -15.39
N ASN A 15 -3.73 1.43 -15.93
CA ASN A 15 -4.66 0.98 -16.95
C ASN A 15 -3.91 0.52 -18.22
N GLU A 16 -2.82 1.19 -18.59
CA GLU A 16 -1.94 0.77 -19.70
C GLU A 16 -1.33 -0.61 -19.44
N TYR A 17 -0.77 -0.84 -18.24
CA TYR A 17 -0.24 -2.14 -17.82
C TYR A 17 -1.31 -3.25 -17.80
N GLU A 18 -2.51 -2.95 -17.29
CA GLU A 18 -3.63 -3.89 -17.22
C GLU A 18 -4.11 -4.27 -18.61
N ARG A 19 -4.26 -3.29 -19.51
CA ARG A 19 -4.65 -3.53 -20.91
C ARG A 19 -3.71 -4.50 -21.61
N ILE A 20 -2.38 -4.32 -21.49
CA ILE A 20 -1.40 -5.25 -22.08
C ILE A 20 -1.58 -6.67 -21.50
N GLY A 21 -1.81 -6.76 -20.19
CA GLY A 21 -2.06 -8.04 -19.53
C GLY A 21 -3.33 -8.74 -20.02
N ASP A 22 -4.39 -7.98 -20.24
CA ASP A 22 -5.69 -8.50 -20.67
C ASP A 22 -5.72 -8.85 -22.16
N ASP A 23 -5.10 -8.04 -23.02
CA ASP A 23 -4.89 -8.35 -24.44
C ASP A 23 -4.14 -9.69 -24.59
N ARG A 24 -3.10 -9.91 -23.77
CA ARG A 24 -2.36 -11.17 -23.75
C ARG A 24 -3.22 -12.35 -23.28
N LYS A 25 -3.99 -12.19 -22.19
CA LYS A 25 -4.88 -13.26 -21.70
C LYS A 25 -5.94 -13.61 -22.74
N ALA A 26 -6.51 -12.61 -23.41
CA ALA A 26 -7.49 -12.80 -24.47
C ALA A 26 -6.90 -13.61 -25.64
N ALA A 27 -5.69 -13.26 -26.10
CA ALA A 27 -5.01 -14.00 -27.16
C ALA A 27 -4.72 -15.47 -26.78
N VAL A 28 -4.30 -15.71 -25.54
CA VAL A 28 -4.10 -17.07 -25.02
C VAL A 28 -5.41 -17.85 -24.95
N GLY A 29 -6.49 -17.21 -24.47
CA GLY A 29 -7.84 -17.79 -24.41
C GLY A 29 -8.32 -18.23 -25.79
N GLN A 30 -8.29 -17.33 -26.78
CA GLN A 30 -8.72 -17.63 -28.16
C GLN A 30 -8.00 -18.85 -28.77
N HIS A 31 -6.70 -19.00 -28.52
CA HIS A 31 -5.95 -20.14 -29.04
C HIS A 31 -6.22 -21.45 -28.28
N ASN A 32 -6.49 -21.39 -26.97
CA ASN A 32 -6.91 -22.57 -26.21
C ASN A 32 -8.32 -23.01 -26.61
N ASP A 33 -9.29 -22.07 -26.68
CA ASP A 33 -10.68 -22.35 -27.07
C ASP A 33 -10.70 -23.01 -28.46
N ARG A 34 -9.91 -22.48 -29.41
CA ARG A 34 -9.78 -23.09 -30.73
C ARG A 34 -9.19 -24.50 -30.69
N ALA A 35 -8.22 -24.77 -29.81
CA ALA A 35 -7.64 -26.11 -29.65
C ALA A 35 -8.66 -27.09 -29.04
N GLU A 36 -9.51 -26.63 -28.13
CA GLU A 36 -10.60 -27.41 -27.54
C GLU A 36 -11.67 -27.77 -28.58
N GLU A 37 -12.10 -26.80 -29.39
CA GLU A 37 -13.05 -27.04 -30.50
C GLU A 37 -12.52 -28.10 -31.47
N LEU A 38 -11.27 -27.96 -31.91
CA LEU A 38 -10.63 -28.91 -32.82
C LEU A 38 -10.46 -30.30 -32.20
N SER A 39 -10.18 -30.36 -30.88
CA SER A 39 -10.09 -31.62 -30.15
C SER A 39 -11.44 -32.32 -30.08
N ALA A 40 -12.53 -31.57 -29.85
CA ALA A 40 -13.88 -32.13 -29.86
C ALA A 40 -14.29 -32.64 -31.25
N GLU A 41 -13.90 -31.94 -32.33
CA GLU A 41 -14.11 -32.39 -33.71
C GLU A 41 -13.30 -33.66 -34.02
N LYS A 42 -12.04 -33.73 -33.58
CA LYS A 42 -11.19 -34.91 -33.72
C LYS A 42 -11.83 -36.14 -33.09
N ILE A 43 -12.33 -36.03 -31.86
CA ILE A 43 -13.00 -37.14 -31.15
C ILE A 43 -14.20 -37.67 -31.94
N LYS A 44 -14.99 -36.79 -32.57
CA LYS A 44 -16.12 -37.20 -33.42
C LYS A 44 -15.64 -38.02 -34.62
N LYS A 45 -14.59 -37.55 -35.32
CA LYS A 45 -14.00 -38.22 -36.49
C LYS A 45 -13.34 -39.55 -36.13
N GLU A 46 -12.65 -39.62 -34.99
CA GLU A 46 -12.09 -40.88 -34.44
C GLU A 46 -13.19 -41.90 -34.12
N THR A 47 -14.32 -41.44 -33.57
CA THR A 47 -15.47 -42.30 -33.28
C THR A 47 -16.11 -42.84 -34.56
N GLU A 48 -16.24 -41.99 -35.60
CA GLU A 48 -16.74 -42.40 -36.91
C GLU A 48 -15.79 -43.41 -37.60
N LEU A 49 -14.48 -43.15 -37.56
CA LEU A 49 -13.47 -44.06 -38.10
C LEU A 49 -13.53 -45.42 -37.40
N LYS A 50 -13.63 -45.42 -36.07
CA LYS A 50 -13.74 -46.65 -35.29
C LYS A 50 -14.99 -47.47 -35.67
N ALA A 51 -16.14 -46.81 -35.81
CA ALA A 51 -17.37 -47.48 -36.22
C ALA A 51 -17.26 -48.07 -37.65
N LEU A 52 -16.64 -47.34 -38.58
CA LEU A 52 -16.40 -47.80 -39.95
C LEU A 52 -15.48 -49.02 -39.99
N VAL A 53 -14.36 -48.97 -39.26
CA VAL A 53 -13.41 -50.09 -39.15
C VAL A 53 -14.07 -51.31 -38.50
N ASP A 54 -14.83 -51.12 -37.41
CA ASP A 54 -15.55 -52.20 -36.74
C ASP A 54 -16.60 -52.87 -37.66
N GLU A 55 -17.32 -52.09 -38.49
CA GLU A 55 -18.25 -52.64 -39.48
C GLU A 55 -17.53 -53.37 -40.61
N GLY A 56 -16.43 -52.82 -41.12
CA GLY A 56 -15.61 -53.43 -42.17
C GLY A 56 -14.94 -54.73 -41.74
N VAL A 57 -14.48 -54.83 -40.49
CA VAL A 57 -13.92 -56.08 -39.92
C VAL A 57 -14.99 -57.16 -39.81
N ARG A 58 -16.23 -56.80 -39.44
CA ARG A 58 -17.35 -57.74 -39.33
C ARG A 58 -17.92 -58.13 -40.69
N ASN A 59 -17.89 -57.21 -41.66
CA ASN A 59 -18.43 -57.37 -43.00
C ASN A 59 -17.48 -56.77 -44.05
N PRO A 60 -16.52 -57.56 -44.58
CA PRO A 60 -15.50 -57.05 -45.50
C PRO A 60 -16.07 -56.41 -46.78
N SER A 61 -17.24 -56.86 -47.25
CA SER A 61 -17.93 -56.31 -48.41
C SER A 61 -18.55 -54.92 -48.20
N LYS A 62 -18.61 -54.45 -46.95
CA LYS A 62 -19.08 -53.11 -46.57
C LYS A 62 -17.96 -52.14 -46.23
N LEU A 63 -16.70 -52.56 -46.34
CA LEU A 63 -15.57 -51.69 -46.08
C LEU A 63 -15.49 -50.62 -47.18
N ASP A 64 -15.65 -49.36 -46.78
CA ASP A 64 -15.42 -48.21 -47.64
C ASP A 64 -14.01 -47.66 -47.38
N GLU A 65 -13.03 -48.22 -48.09
CA GLU A 65 -11.61 -47.84 -47.96
C GLU A 65 -11.35 -46.37 -48.29
N ALA A 66 -12.16 -45.78 -49.18
CA ALA A 66 -12.04 -44.37 -49.54
C ALA A 66 -12.45 -43.48 -48.36
N LYS A 67 -13.59 -43.79 -47.74
CA LYS A 67 -14.08 -43.08 -46.54
C LYS A 67 -13.15 -43.28 -45.35
N GLU A 68 -12.57 -44.47 -45.18
CA GLU A 68 -11.58 -44.73 -44.13
C GLU A 68 -10.33 -43.86 -44.32
N THR A 69 -9.81 -43.80 -45.55
CA THR A 69 -8.63 -42.99 -45.88
C THR A 69 -8.90 -41.50 -45.67
N GLU A 70 -10.10 -41.03 -46.03
CA GLU A 70 -10.54 -39.64 -45.81
C GLU A 70 -10.59 -39.31 -44.31
N LEU A 71 -11.25 -40.14 -43.49
CA LEU A 71 -11.32 -39.95 -42.04
C LEU A 71 -9.93 -39.93 -41.39
N ARG A 72 -9.02 -40.81 -41.82
CA ARG A 72 -7.63 -40.80 -41.34
C ARG A 72 -6.89 -39.51 -41.71
N ARG A 73 -7.10 -38.99 -42.93
CA ARG A 73 -6.53 -37.70 -43.37
C ARG A 73 -7.11 -36.53 -42.57
N ASP A 74 -8.42 -36.51 -42.34
CA ASP A 74 -9.10 -35.49 -41.54
C ASP A 74 -8.55 -35.48 -40.11
N ILE A 75 -8.42 -36.65 -39.48
CA ILE A 75 -7.85 -36.78 -38.13
C ILE A 75 -6.42 -36.23 -38.08
N ALA A 76 -5.56 -36.62 -39.03
CA ALA A 76 -4.18 -36.13 -39.08
C ALA A 76 -4.11 -34.61 -39.30
N SER A 77 -5.01 -34.06 -40.13
CA SER A 77 -5.15 -32.60 -40.32
C SER A 77 -5.57 -31.90 -39.02
N LEU A 78 -6.55 -32.45 -38.31
CA LEU A 78 -7.01 -31.91 -37.02
C LEU A 78 -5.90 -31.97 -35.96
N GLU A 79 -5.12 -33.04 -35.88
CA GLU A 79 -3.95 -33.13 -34.98
C GLU A 79 -2.95 -32.00 -35.24
N PHE A 80 -2.61 -31.78 -36.52
CA PHE A 80 -1.70 -30.70 -36.90
C PHE A 80 -2.26 -29.32 -36.51
N GLN A 81 -3.57 -29.10 -36.72
CA GLN A 81 -4.22 -27.84 -36.34
C GLN A 81 -4.27 -27.64 -34.82
N ILE A 82 -4.51 -28.69 -34.04
CA ILE A 82 -4.48 -28.67 -32.56
C ILE A 82 -3.09 -28.28 -32.08
N THR A 83 -2.04 -28.94 -32.57
CA THR A 83 -0.66 -28.60 -32.21
C THR A 83 -0.33 -27.16 -32.59
N GLY A 84 -0.74 -26.72 -33.79
CA GLY A 84 -0.57 -25.34 -34.24
C GLY A 84 -1.28 -24.33 -33.33
N ALA A 85 -2.49 -24.61 -32.87
CA ALA A 85 -3.23 -23.75 -31.94
C ALA A 85 -2.53 -23.70 -30.56
N GLN A 86 -2.11 -24.85 -30.03
CA GLN A 86 -1.39 -24.93 -28.75
C GLN A 86 -0.05 -24.19 -28.80
N ASP A 87 0.70 -24.28 -29.89
CA ASP A 87 1.97 -23.56 -30.05
C ASP A 87 1.78 -22.05 -30.17
N ARG A 88 0.72 -21.60 -30.86
CA ARG A 88 0.34 -20.18 -30.85
C ARG A 88 -0.05 -19.71 -29.46
N ALA A 89 -0.80 -20.50 -28.68
CA ALA A 89 -1.10 -20.18 -27.28
C ALA A 89 0.17 -20.04 -26.44
N LYS A 90 1.15 -20.94 -26.60
CA LYS A 90 2.46 -20.83 -25.92
C LYS A 90 3.20 -19.56 -26.29
N ARG A 91 3.22 -19.19 -27.58
CA ARG A 91 3.86 -17.94 -28.04
C ARG A 91 3.13 -16.71 -27.52
N ALA A 92 1.80 -16.71 -27.54
CA ALA A 92 0.97 -15.64 -26.99
C ALA A 92 1.25 -15.40 -25.50
N ARG A 93 1.52 -16.46 -24.71
CA ARG A 93 1.92 -16.30 -23.29
C ARG A 93 3.21 -15.50 -23.10
N SER A 94 4.12 -15.55 -24.07
CA SER A 94 5.39 -14.82 -24.03
C SER A 94 5.32 -13.48 -24.74
N LEU A 95 4.25 -13.21 -25.49
CA LEU A 95 4.04 -11.96 -26.21
C LEU A 95 3.97 -10.79 -25.22
N ASP A 96 4.59 -9.68 -25.60
CA ASP A 96 4.54 -8.39 -24.90
C ASP A 96 4.92 -8.43 -23.42
N ARG A 97 5.67 -9.46 -22.98
CA ARG A 97 6.14 -9.57 -21.60
C ARG A 97 7.08 -8.40 -21.25
N ASP A 98 7.95 -8.03 -22.17
CA ASP A 98 8.88 -6.92 -21.99
C ASP A 98 8.14 -5.57 -21.96
N ASP A 99 7.11 -5.41 -22.79
CA ASP A 99 6.30 -4.19 -22.80
C ASP A 99 5.42 -4.09 -21.55
N GLN A 100 4.87 -5.20 -21.08
CA GLN A 100 4.16 -5.24 -19.80
C GLN A 100 5.10 -4.89 -18.63
N ASN A 101 6.34 -5.42 -18.63
CA ASN A 101 7.34 -5.06 -17.63
C ASN A 101 7.71 -3.57 -17.69
N ARG A 102 7.88 -3.00 -18.88
CA ARG A 102 8.13 -1.57 -19.07
C ARG A 102 6.96 -0.72 -18.56
N ALA A 103 5.72 -1.09 -18.88
CA ALA A 103 4.53 -0.40 -18.39
C ALA A 103 4.43 -0.45 -16.86
N ALA A 104 4.78 -1.59 -16.24
CA ALA A 104 4.84 -1.70 -14.78
C ALA A 104 5.89 -0.75 -14.18
N ILE A 105 7.10 -0.71 -14.75
CA ILE A 105 8.16 0.20 -14.32
C ILE A 105 7.72 1.66 -14.45
N ASP A 106 7.10 2.02 -15.58
CA ASP A 106 6.64 3.38 -15.86
C ASP A 106 5.54 3.84 -14.90
N ALA A 107 4.58 2.95 -14.58
CA ALA A 107 3.55 3.21 -13.57
C ALA A 107 4.15 3.46 -12.19
N ILE A 108 5.11 2.63 -11.76
CA ILE A 108 5.80 2.79 -10.47
C ILE A 108 6.63 4.07 -10.44
N GLN A 109 7.37 4.37 -11.51
CA GLN A 109 8.19 5.58 -11.60
C GLN A 109 7.31 6.84 -11.58
N THR A 110 6.18 6.82 -12.29
CA THR A 110 5.19 7.92 -12.27
C THR A 110 4.63 8.14 -10.86
N ALA A 111 4.32 7.06 -10.13
CA ALA A 111 3.84 7.14 -8.75
C ALA A 111 4.90 7.67 -7.78
N LYS A 112 6.15 7.23 -7.95
CA LYS A 112 7.30 7.74 -7.19
C LYS A 112 7.49 9.23 -7.41
N ASP A 113 7.53 9.68 -8.66
CA ASP A 113 7.75 11.08 -9.00
C ASP A 113 6.61 11.98 -8.50
N TYR A 114 5.37 11.49 -8.58
CA TYR A 114 4.22 12.18 -7.98
C TYR A 114 4.38 12.33 -6.46
N SER A 115 4.74 11.25 -5.78
CA SER A 115 4.89 11.24 -4.31
C SER A 115 6.02 12.16 -3.86
N ASP A 116 7.16 12.13 -4.56
CA ASP A 116 8.29 13.03 -4.30
C ASP A 116 7.90 14.50 -4.47
N ARG A 117 7.17 14.84 -5.56
CA ARG A 117 6.68 16.20 -5.78
C ARG A 117 5.69 16.63 -4.71
N LYS A 118 4.75 15.77 -4.33
CA LYS A 118 3.75 16.06 -3.29
C LYS A 118 4.44 16.30 -1.95
N TYR A 119 5.34 15.39 -1.54
CA TYR A 119 6.11 15.54 -0.31
C TYR A 119 6.92 16.83 -0.32
N ARG A 120 7.69 17.11 -1.39
CA ARG A 120 8.50 18.33 -1.53
C ARG A 120 7.69 19.62 -1.41
N LYS A 121 6.44 19.59 -1.88
CA LYS A 121 5.53 20.74 -1.80
C LYS A 121 4.97 20.94 -0.39
N GLU A 122 4.62 19.87 0.31
CA GLU A 122 3.90 19.93 1.58
C GLU A 122 4.82 19.92 2.81
N TYR A 123 6.02 19.30 2.73
CA TYR A 123 6.91 19.18 3.90
C TYR A 123 7.36 20.52 4.50
N PRO A 124 7.63 21.61 3.74
CA PRO A 124 8.11 22.86 4.34
C PRO A 124 7.06 23.48 5.26
N GLU A 125 5.78 23.41 4.86
CA GLU A 125 4.65 23.86 5.68
C GLU A 125 4.57 23.08 6.99
N LYS A 126 4.76 21.75 6.94
CA LYS A 126 4.75 20.91 8.15
C LYS A 126 5.94 21.20 9.07
N LEU A 127 7.13 21.43 8.52
CA LEU A 127 8.28 21.85 9.31
C LEU A 127 8.08 23.21 9.97
N GLN A 128 7.48 24.17 9.25
CA GLN A 128 7.16 25.48 9.79
C GLN A 128 6.15 25.37 10.94
N ALA A 129 5.08 24.58 10.78
CA ALA A 129 4.10 24.35 11.83
C ALA A 129 4.73 23.71 13.09
N ILE A 130 5.69 22.79 12.93
CA ILE A 130 6.46 22.21 14.05
C ILE A 130 7.29 23.30 14.75
N ALA A 131 7.97 24.17 14.00
CA ALA A 131 8.78 25.24 14.56
C ALA A 131 7.92 26.27 15.34
N GLU A 132 6.75 26.61 14.82
CA GLU A 132 5.78 27.49 15.48
C GLU A 132 5.24 26.87 16.77
N ALA A 133 4.84 25.60 16.73
CA ALA A 133 4.37 24.88 17.91
C ALA A 133 5.45 24.82 19.01
N LYS A 134 6.70 24.54 18.63
CA LYS A 134 7.84 24.58 19.57
C LYS A 134 8.02 25.96 20.19
N THR A 135 7.92 27.01 19.38
CA THR A 135 8.06 28.40 19.85
C THR A 135 6.94 28.76 20.82
N ALA A 136 5.69 28.43 20.50
CA ALA A 136 4.54 28.66 21.36
C ALA A 136 4.66 27.92 22.70
N TYR A 137 5.12 26.66 22.65
CA TYR A 137 5.40 25.87 23.85
C TYR A 137 6.46 26.54 24.74
N LEU A 138 7.61 26.93 24.17
CA LEU A 138 8.67 27.61 24.92
C LEU A 138 8.23 28.97 25.47
N GLN A 139 7.43 29.74 24.73
CA GLN A 139 6.88 31.00 25.21
C GLN A 139 5.96 30.81 26.42
N THR A 140 5.10 29.78 26.38
CA THR A 140 4.22 29.45 27.51
C THR A 140 5.03 29.10 28.77
N LEU A 141 6.19 28.45 28.61
CA LEU A 141 7.09 28.17 29.73
C LEU A 141 7.74 29.43 30.30
N ALA A 142 8.12 30.38 29.45
CA ALA A 142 8.63 31.67 29.89
C ALA A 142 7.55 32.46 30.66
N ASP A 143 6.32 32.49 30.14
CA ASP A 143 5.20 33.16 30.82
C ASP A 143 4.87 32.50 32.17
N TYR A 144 4.96 31.17 32.26
CA TYR A 144 4.82 30.43 33.51
C TYR A 144 5.91 30.81 34.53
N HIS A 145 7.17 30.95 34.08
CA HIS A 145 8.25 31.41 34.93
C HIS A 145 7.99 32.84 35.44
N ASP A 146 7.63 33.77 34.55
CA ASP A 146 7.35 35.15 34.91
C ASP A 146 6.20 35.28 35.93
N LEU A 147 5.17 34.44 35.80
CA LEU A 147 4.10 34.36 36.79
C LEU A 147 4.63 33.95 38.17
N LYS A 148 5.54 32.96 38.24
CA LYS A 148 6.14 32.52 39.51
C LYS A 148 6.96 33.62 40.16
N GLU A 149 7.74 34.35 39.38
CA GLU A 149 8.55 35.48 39.88
C GLU A 149 7.65 36.61 40.37
N LYS A 150 6.65 37.05 39.58
CA LYS A 150 5.69 38.08 40.00
C LYS A 150 4.99 37.74 41.33
N CYS A 151 4.56 36.50 41.51
CA CYS A 151 3.96 36.04 42.77
C CYS A 151 4.94 36.06 43.93
N THR A 152 6.20 35.71 43.69
CA THR A 152 7.26 35.71 44.70
C THR A 152 7.65 37.14 45.09
N ASP A 153 7.72 38.05 44.12
CA ASP A 153 8.03 39.46 44.32
C ASP A 153 7.01 40.17 45.21
N VAL A 154 5.72 39.85 45.08
CA VAL A 154 4.68 40.41 45.97
C VAL A 154 4.97 40.08 47.45
N VAL A 155 5.39 38.84 47.73
CA VAL A 155 5.73 38.42 49.11
C VAL A 155 7.02 39.08 49.58
N HIS A 156 8.04 39.15 48.72
CA HIS A 156 9.29 39.82 49.04
C HIS A 156 9.08 41.31 49.31
N GLU A 157 8.26 41.99 48.50
CA GLU A 157 7.97 43.41 48.66
C GLU A 157 7.15 43.68 49.94
N ALA A 158 6.14 42.86 50.24
CA ALA A 158 5.42 42.95 51.51
C ALA A 158 6.35 42.76 52.72
N ALA A 159 7.29 41.81 52.65
CA ALA A 159 8.28 41.60 53.71
C ALA A 159 9.24 42.80 53.85
N ARG A 160 9.70 43.39 52.74
CA ARG A 160 10.54 44.61 52.75
C ARG A 160 9.83 45.79 53.42
N GLN A 161 8.55 45.98 53.15
CA GLN A 161 7.76 47.11 53.67
C GLN A 161 7.29 46.93 55.11
N THR A 162 7.36 45.72 55.67
CA THR A 162 6.87 45.41 57.02
C THR A 162 8.00 45.01 57.96
N GLN A 163 8.39 43.73 57.97
CA GLN A 163 9.49 43.21 58.79
C GLN A 163 10.22 42.08 58.05
N PRO A 164 11.36 42.38 57.37
CA PRO A 164 12.07 41.42 56.52
C PRO A 164 12.45 40.12 57.23
N ASN A 165 12.81 40.20 58.52
CA ASN A 165 13.25 39.06 59.33
C ASN A 165 12.14 38.02 59.60
N LYS A 166 10.89 38.30 59.22
CA LYS A 166 9.76 37.37 59.34
C LYS A 166 9.44 36.61 58.07
N LEU A 167 10.08 36.93 56.94
CA LEU A 167 9.89 36.22 55.66
C LEU A 167 10.14 34.71 55.79
N ASP A 168 11.21 34.32 56.50
CA ASP A 168 11.56 32.91 56.69
C ASP A 168 10.55 32.14 57.56
N HIS A 169 9.74 32.83 58.35
CA HIS A 169 8.70 32.20 59.18
C HIS A 169 7.43 31.88 58.40
N VAL A 170 7.13 32.64 57.35
CA VAL A 170 5.94 32.46 56.49
C VAL A 170 6.27 31.69 55.21
N GLY A 171 7.53 31.71 54.78
CA GLY A 171 7.99 31.02 53.58
C GLY A 171 7.55 31.68 52.28
N ARG A 172 7.77 30.98 51.16
CA ARG A 172 7.37 31.43 49.81
C ARG A 172 5.97 30.93 49.47
N PRO A 173 5.22 31.60 48.57
CA PRO A 173 3.91 31.12 48.13
C PRO A 173 3.94 29.66 47.69
N TYR A 174 2.99 28.86 48.19
CA TYR A 174 2.90 27.45 47.82
C TYR A 174 2.61 27.27 46.32
N ALA A 175 1.76 28.14 45.75
CA ALA A 175 1.42 28.10 44.33
C ALA A 175 2.63 28.35 43.40
N SER A 176 3.59 29.21 43.79
CA SER A 176 4.83 29.42 43.02
C SER A 176 5.88 28.33 43.25
N ARG A 177 5.62 27.37 44.15
CA ARG A 177 6.51 26.22 44.40
C ARG A 177 6.17 25.01 43.55
N HIS A 178 5.03 24.95 42.86
CA HIS A 178 4.71 23.81 42.00
C HIS A 178 5.71 23.72 40.83
N PRO A 179 6.61 22.73 40.84
CA PRO A 179 7.49 22.49 39.71
C PRO A 179 6.75 21.63 38.70
N ILE A 180 6.87 21.95 37.41
CA ILE A 180 6.60 20.94 36.39
C ILE A 180 7.76 19.94 36.48
N ALA A 181 7.47 18.66 36.67
CA ALA A 181 8.46 17.63 36.89
C ALA A 181 9.16 17.23 35.57
N TRP A 182 9.94 18.16 35.01
CA TRP A 182 10.60 18.06 33.70
C TRP A 182 11.62 16.93 33.55
N ASN A 183 12.05 16.29 34.64
CA ASN A 183 13.06 15.22 34.61
C ASN A 183 12.56 13.92 35.25
N HIS A 184 11.31 13.89 35.72
CA HIS A 184 10.69 12.70 36.29
C HIS A 184 9.52 12.34 35.39
N HIS A 185 9.69 11.29 34.60
CA HIS A 185 8.76 10.90 33.55
C HIS A 185 8.20 9.50 33.78
N ASP A 186 9.02 8.63 34.38
CA ASP A 186 8.67 7.24 34.68
C ASP A 186 8.05 7.08 36.09
N SER A 187 7.71 8.19 36.75
CA SER A 187 6.97 8.15 38.02
C SER A 187 5.48 8.24 37.73
N ALA A 188 4.70 7.27 38.23
CA ALA A 188 3.24 7.31 38.17
C ALA A 188 2.61 8.53 38.87
N TYR A 189 3.43 9.33 39.58
CA TYR A 189 3.04 10.51 40.33
C TYR A 189 3.65 11.82 39.79
N SER A 190 4.41 11.79 38.69
CA SER A 190 4.95 13.00 38.06
C SER A 190 4.05 13.53 36.96
N ASP A 191 3.89 14.85 36.89
CA ASP A 191 3.15 15.54 35.85
C ASP A 191 3.97 15.77 34.56
N GLY A 192 5.26 15.42 34.57
CA GLY A 192 6.16 15.56 33.42
C GLY A 192 5.64 14.92 32.14
N SER A 193 5.01 13.74 32.22
CA SER A 193 4.45 13.05 31.05
C SER A 193 3.34 13.86 30.34
N ARG A 194 2.67 14.77 31.06
CA ARG A 194 1.62 15.63 30.50
C ARG A 194 2.16 16.79 29.67
N TYR A 195 3.39 17.21 29.94
CA TYR A 195 3.95 18.44 29.39
C TYR A 195 5.16 18.20 28.48
N THR A 196 5.77 17.01 28.51
CA THR A 196 6.90 16.63 27.65
C THR A 196 6.48 15.69 26.52
N VAL A 197 7.27 15.65 25.44
CA VAL A 197 7.12 14.66 24.35
C VAL A 197 8.16 13.55 24.54
N THR A 198 7.70 12.31 24.69
CA THR A 198 8.58 11.14 24.84
C THR A 198 8.99 10.55 23.49
N THR A 199 10.07 9.77 23.48
CA THR A 199 10.49 9.01 22.28
C THR A 199 9.40 8.05 21.81
N ILE A 200 8.62 7.46 22.73
CA ILE A 200 7.53 6.54 22.37
C ILE A 200 6.41 7.30 21.65
N GLU A 201 6.03 8.48 22.13
CA GLU A 201 5.01 9.31 21.50
C GLU A 201 5.49 9.85 20.15
N LEU A 202 6.76 10.23 20.06
CA LEU A 202 7.40 10.64 18.82
C LEU A 202 7.42 9.51 17.78
N ASN A 203 7.82 8.29 18.18
CA ASN A 203 7.80 7.12 17.29
C ASN A 203 6.37 6.75 16.88
N ASN A 204 5.41 6.80 17.81
CA ASN A 204 4.00 6.59 17.46
C ASN A 204 3.48 7.62 16.43
N ALA A 205 3.88 8.88 16.57
CA ALA A 205 3.49 9.92 15.63
C ALA A 205 4.19 9.80 14.27
N LEU A 206 5.51 9.58 14.25
CA LEU A 206 6.32 9.54 13.03
C LEU A 206 6.18 8.23 12.26
N ASP A 207 6.29 7.10 12.95
CA ASP A 207 6.36 5.78 12.30
C ASP A 207 4.97 5.17 12.13
N HIS A 208 3.98 5.59 12.92
CA HIS A 208 2.65 5.02 12.92
C HIS A 208 1.53 6.02 12.62
N GLY A 209 1.82 7.33 12.59
CA GLY A 209 0.80 8.35 12.35
C GLY A 209 -0.29 8.41 13.43
N VAL A 210 0.02 7.96 14.66
CA VAL A 210 -0.95 7.92 15.77
C VAL A 210 -0.46 8.81 16.91
N VAL A 211 -1.33 9.70 17.36
CA VAL A 211 -1.11 10.44 18.62
C VAL A 211 -1.60 9.57 19.78
N LYS A 212 -0.68 9.22 20.67
CA LYS A 212 -0.99 8.60 21.96
C LYS A 212 -0.31 9.42 23.04
N GLN A 213 -0.98 9.63 24.17
CA GLN A 213 -0.40 10.20 25.37
C GLN A 213 -0.59 9.21 26.51
N ASP A 214 0.46 8.93 27.28
CA ASP A 214 0.44 7.97 28.39
C ASP A 214 -0.14 6.57 27.99
N GLY A 215 0.14 6.12 26.76
CA GLY A 215 -0.35 4.85 26.22
C GLY A 215 -1.84 4.84 25.81
N LYS A 216 -2.55 5.96 25.92
CA LYS A 216 -3.96 6.12 25.51
C LYS A 216 -4.03 6.91 24.19
N ARG A 217 -4.97 6.54 23.32
CA ARG A 217 -5.27 7.35 22.12
C ARG A 217 -5.88 8.68 22.55
N VAL A 218 -5.41 9.75 21.92
CA VAL A 218 -5.92 11.12 22.07
C VAL A 218 -6.80 11.45 20.88
#